data_AF-A0A961CDX2-F1
#
_entry.id   AF-A0A961CDX2-F1
#
_cell.length_a   1.000
_cell.length_b   1.000
_cell.length_c   1.000
_cell.angle_alpha   90.00
_cell.angle_beta   90.00
_cell.angle_gamma   90.00
#
_symmetry.space_group_name_H-M   'P 1'
#
loop_
_entity.id
_entity.type
_entity.pdbx_description
1 polymer ?
#
loop_
_entity_poly.entity_id
_entity_poly.type
_entity_poly.pdbx_seq_one_letter_code
_entity_poly.pdbx_strand_id
1 'polypeptide(L)'
;LLRAGLVGMFVSLAAVGGAFLAFDESATTAGGPSTVGIITVIGLVVFIASFAFSLGPVTWTMISEIFPTRVRGRAIAVATAANWGA
;
A
#
# COMPACT_ATOMS: atom_id res chain seq x y z
N LEU A 1 -11.65 -1.04 -8.94
CA LEU A 1 -10.22 -1.22 -8.57
C LEU A 1 -9.82 -0.37 -7.37
N LEU A 2 -10.01 0.95 -7.42
CA LEU A 2 -9.61 1.85 -6.33
C LEU A 2 -10.25 1.52 -4.97
N ARG A 3 -11.57 1.25 -4.94
CA ARG A 3 -12.28 0.84 -3.70
C ARG A 3 -11.79 -0.50 -3.15
N ALA A 4 -11.56 -1.49 -4.03
CA ALA A 4 -11.08 -2.80 -3.63
C ALA A 4 -9.65 -2.74 -3.05
N GLY A 5 -8.77 -1.91 -3.63
CA GLY A 5 -7.42 -1.72 -3.11
C GLY A 5 -7.40 -0.97 -1.79
N LEU A 6 -8.22 0.08 -1.65
CA LEU A 6 -8.36 0.80 -0.38
C LEU A 6 -8.87 -0.10 0.75
N VAL A 7 -9.87 -0.95 0.47
CA VAL A 7 -10.35 -1.94 1.45
C VAL A 7 -9.24 -2.93 1.81
N GLY A 8 -8.48 -3.43 0.83
CA GLY A 8 -7.35 -4.34 1.07
C GLY A 8 -6.24 -3.72 1.92
N MET A 9 -5.92 -2.45 1.70
CA MET A 9 -4.95 -1.71 2.53
C MET A 9 -5.45 -1.48 3.96
N PHE A 10 -6.73 -1.13 4.11
CA PHE A 10 -7.31 -0.90 5.43
C PHE A 10 -7.34 -2.20 6.25
N VAL A 11 -7.75 -3.31 5.64
CA VAL A 11 -7.80 -4.62 6.30
C VAL A 11 -6.40 -5.09 6.69
N SER A 12 -5.40 -4.92 5.82
CA SER A 12 -4.03 -5.34 6.13
C SER A 12 -3.42 -4.49 7.24
N LEU A 13 -3.57 -3.16 7.22
CA LEU A 13 -3.08 -2.30 8.31
C LEU A 13 -3.81 -2.59 9.63
N ALA A 14 -5.12 -2.82 9.60
CA ALA A 14 -5.89 -3.18 10.78
C ALA A 14 -5.45 -4.54 11.36
N ALA A 15 -5.15 -5.53 10.51
CA ALA A 15 -4.62 -6.81 10.94
C ALA A 15 -3.23 -6.70 11.56
N VAL A 16 -2.34 -5.89 10.98
CA VAL A 16 -1.01 -5.63 11.55
C VAL A 16 -1.12 -4.85 12.86
N GLY A 17 -1.90 -3.77 12.91
CA GLY A 17 -2.12 -2.99 14.13
C GLY A 17 -2.76 -3.83 15.24
N GLY A 18 -3.77 -4.64 14.91
CA GLY A 18 -4.40 -5.58 15.84
C GLY A 18 -3.44 -6.65 16.34
N ALA A 19 -2.55 -7.14 15.47
CA ALA A 19 -1.48 -8.05 15.87
C ALA A 19 -0.61 -7.39 16.94
N PHE A 20 -0.03 -6.21 16.66
CA PHE A 20 0.81 -5.49 17.63
C PHE A 20 0.13 -5.13 18.95
N LEU A 21 -1.19 -4.88 18.95
CA LEU A 21 -1.95 -4.61 20.18
C LEU A 21 -2.28 -5.86 21.00
N ALA A 22 -2.37 -7.03 20.34
CA ALA A 22 -2.69 -8.30 20.99
C ALA A 22 -1.45 -9.07 21.50
N PHE A 23 -0.24 -8.59 21.21
CA PHE A 23 0.99 -9.20 21.72
C PHE A 23 1.32 -8.72 23.12
N ASP A 24 0.92 -9.53 24.10
CA ASP A 24 1.60 -9.64 25.39
C ASP A 24 3.01 -10.21 25.16
N GLU A 25 4.01 -9.78 25.94
CA GLU A 25 5.46 -10.13 25.82
C GLU A 25 5.81 -11.63 25.97
N SER A 26 4.84 -12.54 25.89
CA SER A 26 4.95 -13.93 26.35
C SER A 26 5.25 -14.96 25.25
N ALA A 27 5.36 -14.58 23.97
CA ALA A 27 5.45 -15.54 22.85
C ALA A 27 6.87 -15.73 22.27
N THR A 28 7.92 -15.33 22.99
CA THR A 28 9.33 -15.64 22.64
C THR A 28 9.88 -16.72 23.54
N THR A 29 9.43 -17.95 23.34
CA THR A 29 10.15 -19.13 23.81
C THR A 29 10.47 -20.01 22.60
N ALA A 30 11.78 -20.15 22.34
CA ALA A 30 12.42 -21.01 21.34
C ALA A 30 12.47 -20.48 19.89
N GLY A 31 13.45 -19.59 19.60
CA GLY A 31 14.21 -19.48 18.34
C GLY A 31 13.49 -19.36 16.99
N GLY A 32 12.17 -19.39 16.93
CA GLY A 32 11.35 -19.36 15.72
C GLY A 32 10.80 -17.96 15.41
N PRO A 33 10.21 -17.77 14.21
CA PRO A 33 9.61 -16.49 13.85
C PRO A 33 8.45 -16.16 14.80
N SER A 34 8.44 -14.95 15.34
CA SER A 34 7.31 -14.49 16.16
C SER A 34 6.02 -14.53 15.35
N THR A 35 4.92 -14.96 15.98
CA THR A 35 3.59 -14.94 15.33
C THR A 35 3.25 -13.52 14.84
N VAL A 36 3.72 -12.48 15.56
CA VAL A 36 3.64 -11.07 15.12
C VAL A 36 4.32 -10.88 13.79
N GLY A 37 5.55 -11.37 13.67
CA GLY A 37 6.38 -11.20 12.49
C GLY A 37 5.73 -11.85 11.27
N ILE A 38 5.19 -13.05 11.44
CA ILE A 38 4.49 -13.77 10.36
C ILE A 38 3.25 -12.98 9.91
N ILE A 39 2.41 -12.53 10.84
CA ILE A 39 1.20 -11.74 10.52
C ILE A 39 1.58 -10.41 9.88
N THR A 40 2.64 -9.77 10.35
CA THR A 40 3.14 -8.49 9.81
C THR A 40 3.63 -8.64 8.38
N VAL A 41 4.42 -9.68 8.10
CA VAL A 41 4.93 -9.95 6.74
C VAL A 41 3.78 -10.24 5.79
N ILE A 42 2.83 -11.10 6.17
CA ILE A 42 1.66 -11.41 5.33
C ILE A 42 0.82 -10.16 5.11
N GLY A 43 0.56 -9.37 6.15
CA GLY A 43 -0.16 -8.10 6.06
C GLY A 43 0.52 -7.13 5.10
N LEU A 44 1.85 -7.00 5.17
CA LEU A 44 2.62 -6.14 4.28
C LEU A 44 2.54 -6.60 2.82
N VAL A 45 2.60 -7.91 2.56
CA VAL A 45 2.45 -8.46 1.20
C VAL A 45 1.06 -8.17 0.65
N VAL A 46 0.01 -8.36 1.45
CA VAL A 46 -1.37 -8.03 1.05
C VAL A 46 -1.54 -6.53 0.82
N PHE A 47 -0.89 -5.69 1.63
CA PHE A 47 -0.85 -4.24 1.43
C PHE A 47 -0.19 -3.87 0.09
N ILE A 48 1.00 -4.40 -0.19
CA ILE A 48 1.75 -4.14 -1.43
C ILE A 48 0.96 -4.62 -2.65
N ALA A 49 0.38 -5.83 -2.60
CA ALA A 49 -0.47 -6.34 -3.67
C ALA A 49 -1.67 -5.42 -3.90
N SER A 50 -2.32 -4.99 -2.81
CA SER A 50 -3.45 -4.05 -2.85
C SER A 50 -3.08 -2.70 -3.45
N PHE A 51 -1.88 -2.20 -3.16
CA PHE A 51 -1.35 -0.98 -3.75
C PHE A 51 -1.04 -1.13 -5.24
N ALA A 52 -0.41 -2.23 -5.61
CA ALA A 52 0.05 -2.50 -6.96
C ALA A 52 -1.09 -2.54 -7.99
N PHE A 53 -2.26 -3.11 -7.66
CA PHE A 53 -3.39 -3.13 -8.60
C PHE A 53 -4.29 -1.89 -8.56
N SER A 54 -4.21 -1.08 -7.50
CA SER A 54 -5.11 0.05 -7.28
C SER A 54 -4.44 1.38 -7.55
N LEU A 55 -3.71 1.93 -6.58
CA LEU A 55 -3.15 3.27 -6.65
C LEU A 55 -2.00 3.39 -7.64
N GLY A 56 -1.26 2.31 -7.91
CA GLY A 56 -0.18 2.29 -8.89
C GLY A 56 -0.66 2.65 -10.31
N PRO A 57 -1.35 1.75 -11.03
CA PRO A 57 -1.76 1.99 -12.41
C PRO A 57 -2.83 3.08 -12.53
N VAL A 58 -3.77 3.18 -11.59
CA VAL A 58 -4.92 4.08 -11.71
C VAL A 58 -4.50 5.55 -11.68
N THR A 59 -3.50 5.94 -10.88
CA THR A 59 -3.03 7.34 -10.85
C THR A 59 -2.41 7.74 -12.18
N TRP A 60 -1.54 6.91 -12.76
CA TRP A 60 -0.89 7.19 -14.04
C TRP A 60 -1.85 7.17 -15.23
N THR A 61 -2.84 6.27 -15.24
CA THR A 61 -3.88 6.25 -16.29
C THR A 61 -4.78 7.47 -16.18
N MET A 62 -5.19 7.86 -14.97
CA MET A 62 -6.09 9.00 -14.76
C MET A 62 -5.44 10.33 -15.17
N ILE A 63 -4.14 10.52 -14.89
CA ILE A 63 -3.37 11.67 -15.40
C ILE A 63 -3.39 11.70 -16.94
N SER A 64 -3.30 10.54 -17.59
CA SER A 64 -3.29 10.43 -19.05
C SER A 64 -4.66 10.69 -19.70
N GLU A 65 -5.76 10.53 -18.94
CA GLU A 65 -7.14 10.74 -19.39
C GLU A 65 -7.67 12.15 -19.11
N ILE A 66 -7.27 12.78 -18.00
CA ILE A 66 -7.74 14.13 -17.62
C ILE A 66 -7.16 15.22 -18.52
N PHE A 67 -5.88 15.11 -18.87
CA PHE A 67 -5.18 16.19 -19.54
C PHE A 67 -5.24 16.03 -21.07
N PRO A 68 -5.67 17.07 -21.82
CA PRO A 68 -5.68 17.02 -23.26
C PRO A 68 -4.26 16.86 -23.82
N THR A 69 -4.15 16.22 -24.98
CA THR A 69 -2.87 15.81 -25.60
C THR A 69 -1.84 16.94 -25.72
N ARG A 70 -2.29 18.19 -25.86
CA ARG A 70 -1.45 19.40 -25.94
C ARG A 70 -0.67 19.72 -24.65
N VAL A 71 -1.19 19.35 -23.48
CA VAL A 71 -0.58 19.69 -22.17
C VAL A 71 -0.18 18.47 -21.35
N ARG A 72 -0.51 17.25 -21.82
CA ARG A 72 -0.23 15.98 -21.14
C ARG A 72 1.24 15.82 -20.73
N GLY A 73 2.19 16.20 -21.58
CA GLY A 73 3.62 16.11 -21.25
C GLY A 73 4.02 16.97 -20.05
N ARG A 74 3.49 18.20 -19.95
CA ARG A 74 3.75 19.09 -18.81
C ARG A 74 3.06 18.59 -17.54
N ALA A 75 1.84 18.08 -17.67
CA ALA A 75 1.09 17.52 -16.54
C ALA A 75 1.79 16.28 -15.94
N ILE A 76 2.29 15.37 -16.78
CA ILE A 76 3.07 14.21 -16.32
C ILE A 76 4.36 14.65 -15.63
N ALA A 77 5.05 15.66 -16.15
CA ALA A 77 6.27 16.18 -15.51
C ALA A 77 6.02 16.73 -14.10
N VAL A 78 4.94 17.50 -13.91
CA VAL A 78 4.54 18.01 -12.58
C VAL A 78 4.12 16.87 -11.65
N ALA A 79 3.34 15.90 -12.14
CA ALA A 79 2.93 14.74 -11.36
C ALA A 79 4.14 13.91 -10.88
N THR A 80 5.12 13.69 -11.76
CA THR A 80 6.37 13.01 -11.40
C THR A 80 7.17 13.83 -10.38
N ALA A 81 7.34 15.15 -10.59
CA ALA A 81 8.03 16.00 -9.63
C ALA A 81 7.38 15.98 -8.23
N ALA A 82 6.05 15.99 -8.16
CA ALA A 82 5.31 15.85 -6.91
C ALA A 82 5.48 14.47 -6.27
N ASN A 83 5.51 13.38 -7.06
CA ASN A 83 5.72 12.03 -6.56
C ASN A 83 7.10 11.84 -5.93
N TRP A 84 8.15 12.43 -6.52
CA TRP A 84 9.51 12.34 -5.98
C TRP A 84 9.79 13.35 -4.87
N GLY A 85 8.99 14.41 -4.75
CA GLY A 85 9.12 15.44 -3.74
C GLY A 85 8.30 15.20 -2.46
N ALA A 86 7.45 14.17 -2.44
CA ALA A 86 6.71 13.71 -1.27
C ALA A 86 7.53 12.69 -0.46
#